data_AF-A0A8J4CS42-F1
#
_entry.id   AF-A0A8J4CS42-F1
#
_cell.length_a   1.000
_cell.length_b   1.000
_cell.length_c   1.000
_cell.angle_alpha   90.00
_cell.angle_beta   90.00
_cell.angle_gamma   90.00
#
_symmetry.space_group_name_H-M   'P 1'
#
loop_
_entity.id
_entity.type
_entity.pdbx_description
1 polymer ?
#
loop_
_entity_poly.entity_id
_entity_poly.type
_entity_poly.pdbx_seq_one_letter_code
_entity_poly.pdbx_strand_id
1 'polypeptide(L)'
;MDSPSLSDQQLKDLGVIFHNLPLPPIRETKIIDGRKCRVFRSEEERQKHIQNCEVEVIKNCLDGARASCVLKSVEVCRGPIWHRWLPFKPGRDPSEVEACEARVMEECVAGAHGSCESHASGLCAHSHPTHMWLD
;
A
#
# COMPACT_ATOMS: atom_id res chain seq x y z
N MET A 1 17.65 -34.08 -30.42
CA MET A 1 16.98 -35.15 -29.68
C MET A 1 15.66 -34.59 -29.23
N ASP A 2 14.59 -34.95 -29.92
CA ASP A 2 13.25 -34.45 -29.59
C ASP A 2 12.77 -35.14 -28.31
N SER A 3 12.47 -34.34 -27.28
CA SER A 3 11.85 -34.85 -26.07
C SER A 3 10.46 -35.39 -26.42
N PRO A 4 10.08 -36.60 -25.96
CA PRO A 4 8.75 -37.12 -26.24
C PRO A 4 7.70 -36.22 -25.58
N SER A 5 6.92 -35.52 -26.40
CA SER A 5 5.76 -34.76 -25.93
C SER A 5 4.57 -35.70 -25.80
N LEU A 6 4.03 -35.82 -24.58
CA LEU A 6 2.79 -36.54 -24.34
C LEU A 6 1.63 -35.80 -25.03
N SER A 7 0.70 -36.56 -25.59
CA SER A 7 -0.53 -36.01 -26.16
C SER A 7 -1.51 -35.56 -25.07
N ASP A 8 -2.43 -34.67 -25.41
CA ASP A 8 -3.47 -34.16 -24.51
C ASP A 8 -4.30 -35.30 -23.87
N GLN A 9 -4.49 -36.40 -24.59
CA GLN A 9 -5.23 -37.56 -24.09
C GLN A 9 -4.45 -38.29 -22.99
N GLN A 10 -3.14 -38.50 -23.19
CA GLN A 10 -2.27 -39.12 -22.18
C GLN A 10 -2.18 -38.25 -20.91
N LEU A 11 -2.19 -36.94 -21.07
CA LEU A 11 -2.18 -35.99 -19.96
C LEU A 11 -3.49 -36.06 -19.15
N LYS A 12 -4.63 -36.18 -19.82
CA LYS A 12 -5.93 -36.40 -19.17
C LYS A 12 -6.00 -37.73 -18.44
N ASP A 13 -5.51 -38.80 -19.06
CA ASP A 13 -5.52 -40.15 -18.47
C ASP A 13 -4.62 -40.24 -17.23
N LEU A 14 -3.57 -39.40 -17.16
CA LEU A 14 -2.71 -39.21 -15.98
C LEU A 14 -3.33 -38.30 -14.91
N GLY A 15 -4.54 -37.79 -15.14
CA GLY A 15 -5.21 -36.87 -14.21
C GLY A 15 -4.59 -35.47 -14.15
N VAL A 16 -3.79 -35.08 -15.14
CA VAL A 16 -3.17 -33.75 -15.19
C VAL A 16 -4.23 -32.73 -15.59
N ILE A 17 -4.52 -31.80 -14.69
CA ILE A 17 -5.44 -30.68 -14.92
C ILE A 17 -4.61 -29.46 -15.34
N PHE A 18 -4.79 -29.01 -16.58
CA PHE A 18 -4.21 -27.75 -17.02
C PHE A 18 -5.05 -26.58 -16.54
N HIS A 19 -4.47 -25.76 -15.66
CA HIS A 19 -5.00 -24.45 -15.37
C HIS A 19 -4.44 -23.46 -16.40
N ASN A 20 -5.25 -23.12 -17.40
CA ASN A 20 -4.97 -22.01 -18.32
C ASN A 20 -5.21 -20.66 -17.63
N LEU A 21 -4.54 -20.46 -16.50
CA LEU A 21 -4.47 -19.16 -15.87
C LEU A 21 -3.47 -18.33 -16.68
N PRO A 22 -3.81 -17.09 -17.06
CA PRO A 22 -2.81 -16.21 -17.63
C PRO A 22 -1.67 -16.11 -16.62
N LEU A 23 -0.48 -16.54 -17.03
CA LEU A 23 0.70 -16.34 -16.21
C LEU A 23 0.80 -14.83 -15.94
N PRO A 24 1.04 -14.42 -14.68
CA PRO A 24 1.31 -13.01 -14.44
C PRO A 24 2.46 -12.59 -15.35
N PRO A 25 2.41 -11.40 -15.97
CA PRO A 25 3.44 -10.97 -16.89
C PRO A 25 4.80 -11.08 -16.19
N ILE A 26 5.75 -11.72 -16.86
CA ILE A 26 7.13 -11.84 -16.37
C ILE A 26 7.61 -10.41 -16.12
N ARG A 27 7.88 -10.11 -14.84
CA ARG A 27 8.31 -8.80 -14.38
C ARG A 27 9.77 -8.64 -14.76
N GLU A 28 10.04 -8.13 -15.96
CA GLU A 28 11.41 -7.91 -16.39
C GLU A 28 12.05 -6.74 -15.63
N THR A 29 13.26 -6.99 -15.15
CA THR A 29 14.07 -5.98 -14.47
C THR A 29 15.40 -5.86 -15.16
N LYS A 30 15.79 -4.66 -15.56
CA LYS A 30 17.11 -4.35 -16.10
C LYS A 30 17.92 -3.56 -15.08
N ILE A 31 19.24 -3.65 -15.13
CA ILE A 31 20.11 -2.75 -14.37
C ILE A 31 20.44 -1.57 -15.26
N ILE A 32 20.07 -0.36 -14.82
CA ILE A 32 20.31 0.91 -15.52
C ILE A 32 21.02 1.83 -14.52
N ASP A 33 22.19 2.36 -14.89
CA ASP A 33 23.04 3.20 -14.02
C ASP A 33 23.29 2.58 -12.62
N GLY A 34 23.53 1.27 -12.58
CA GLY A 34 23.75 0.51 -11.34
C GLY A 34 22.50 0.27 -10.49
N ARG A 35 21.31 0.69 -10.93
CA ARG A 35 20.03 0.50 -10.23
C ARG A 35 19.16 -0.53 -10.94
N LYS A 36 18.48 -1.37 -10.14
CA LYS A 36 17.51 -2.35 -10.66
C LYS A 36 16.20 -1.65 -10.99
N CYS A 37 15.88 -1.59 -12.27
CA CYS A 37 14.77 -0.85 -12.86
C CYS A 37 13.76 -1.83 -13.48
N ARG A 38 12.46 -1.62 -13.26
CA ARG A 38 11.36 -2.42 -13.85
C ARG A 38 11.07 -1.95 -15.27
N VAL A 39 11.18 -2.83 -16.26
CA VAL A 39 10.90 -2.45 -17.65
C VAL A 39 9.42 -2.68 -17.96
N PHE A 40 8.84 -1.81 -18.79
CA PHE A 40 7.45 -1.90 -19.24
C PHE A 40 7.38 -2.13 -20.75
N ARG A 41 6.32 -2.80 -21.21
CA ARG A 41 6.10 -3.08 -22.64
C ARG A 41 5.51 -1.89 -23.38
N SER A 42 4.80 -1.00 -22.68
CA SER A 42 4.17 0.19 -23.24
C SER A 42 4.03 1.30 -22.20
N GLU A 43 3.84 2.55 -22.67
CA GLU A 43 3.61 3.69 -21.76
C GLU A 43 2.32 3.49 -20.97
N GLU A 44 1.31 2.84 -21.58
CA GLU A 44 0.07 2.50 -20.90
C GLU A 44 0.31 1.55 -19.71
N GLU A 45 1.14 0.52 -19.88
CA GLU A 45 1.49 -0.39 -18.79
C GLU A 45 2.25 0.34 -17.67
N ARG A 46 3.17 1.24 -18.05
CA ARG A 46 3.90 2.08 -17.10
C ARG A 46 2.97 3.00 -16.31
N GLN A 47 2.06 3.71 -16.98
CA GLN A 47 1.10 4.61 -16.35
C GLN A 47 0.15 3.86 -15.42
N LYS A 48 -0.38 2.71 -15.86
CA LYS A 48 -1.20 1.86 -15.01
C LYS A 48 -0.44 1.37 -13.77
N HIS A 49 0.85 1.06 -13.92
CA HIS A 49 1.69 0.67 -12.80
C HIS A 49 1.92 1.81 -11.81
N ILE A 50 2.20 3.02 -12.30
CA ILE A 50 2.37 4.21 -11.46
C ILE A 50 1.07 4.51 -10.70
N GLN A 51 -0.09 4.48 -11.37
CA GLN A 51 -1.39 4.67 -10.71
C GLN A 51 -1.64 3.62 -9.63
N ASN A 52 -1.38 2.34 -9.90
CA ASN A 52 -1.53 1.29 -8.90
C ASN A 52 -0.55 1.47 -7.73
N CYS A 53 0.70 1.84 -8.00
CA CYS A 53 1.69 2.18 -6.98
C CYS A 53 1.19 3.31 -6.09
N GLU A 54 0.67 4.39 -6.68
CA GLU A 54 0.18 5.55 -5.92
C GLU A 54 -0.98 5.16 -5.01
N VAL A 55 -1.95 4.40 -5.52
CA VAL A 55 -3.08 3.90 -4.73
C VAL A 55 -2.61 3.05 -3.55
N GLU A 56 -1.68 2.12 -3.76
CA GLU A 56 -1.14 1.26 -2.69
C GLU A 56 -0.35 2.06 -1.66
N VAL A 57 0.50 3.00 -2.10
CA VAL A 57 1.32 3.83 -1.22
C VAL A 57 0.44 4.78 -0.40
N ILE A 58 -0.56 5.42 -1.01
CA ILE A 58 -1.52 6.28 -0.30
C ILE A 58 -2.25 5.46 0.76
N LYS A 59 -2.75 4.28 0.41
CA LYS A 59 -3.44 3.39 1.36
C LYS A 59 -2.55 3.06 2.57
N ASN A 60 -1.34 2.57 2.33
CA ASN A 60 -0.42 2.19 3.40
C ASN A 60 -0.01 3.39 4.27
N CYS A 61 0.18 4.56 3.65
CA CYS A 61 0.46 5.80 4.35
C CYS A 61 -0.69 6.21 5.27
N LEU A 62 -1.94 6.16 4.78
CA LEU A 62 -3.13 6.47 5.57
C LEU A 62 -3.36 5.46 6.70
N ASP A 63 -3.07 4.18 6.48
CA ASP A 63 -3.14 3.17 7.53
C ASP A 63 -2.10 3.44 8.64
N GLY A 64 -0.89 3.86 8.28
CA GLY A 64 0.12 4.34 9.23
C GLY A 64 -0.31 5.62 9.95
N ALA A 65 -0.90 6.57 9.22
CA ALA A 65 -1.41 7.82 9.77
C ALA A 65 -2.52 7.55 10.80
N ARG A 66 -3.47 6.65 10.51
CA ARG A 66 -4.53 6.22 11.45
C ARG A 66 -3.95 5.76 12.78
N ALA A 67 -2.95 4.88 12.75
CA ALA A 67 -2.31 4.39 13.96
C ALA A 67 -1.72 5.54 14.80
N SER A 68 -1.02 6.48 14.17
CA SER A 68 -0.46 7.65 14.85
C SER A 68 -1.54 8.63 15.36
N CYS A 69 -2.62 8.81 14.60
CA CYS A 69 -3.72 9.72 14.93
C CYS A 69 -4.56 9.20 16.10
N VAL A 70 -4.68 7.89 16.28
CA VAL A 70 -5.30 7.30 17.49
C VAL A 70 -4.50 7.66 18.74
N LEU A 71 -3.16 7.59 18.69
CA LEU A 71 -2.33 8.01 19.83
C LEU A 71 -2.49 9.50 20.11
N LYS A 72 -2.56 10.31 19.05
CA LYS A 72 -2.76 11.74 19.18
C LYS A 72 -4.13 12.08 19.77
N SER A 73 -5.18 11.39 19.36
CA SER A 73 -6.53 11.63 19.87
C SER A 73 -6.64 11.29 21.35
N VAL A 74 -6.02 10.19 21.79
CA VAL A 74 -5.94 9.83 23.21
C VAL A 74 -5.20 10.90 24.02
N GLU A 75 -4.05 11.37 23.53
CA GLU A 75 -3.27 12.42 24.20
C GLU A 75 -4.09 13.69 24.39
N VAL A 76 -4.80 14.14 23.35
CA VAL A 76 -5.61 15.36 23.36
C VAL A 76 -6.86 15.19 24.23
N CYS A 77 -7.58 14.08 24.06
CA CYS A 77 -8.91 13.90 24.62
C CYS A 77 -8.91 13.31 26.03
N ARG A 78 -7.98 12.41 26.38
CA ARG A 78 -7.85 11.90 27.76
C ARG A 78 -6.89 12.74 28.59
N GLY A 79 -5.92 13.37 27.93
CA GLY A 79 -4.85 14.10 28.59
C GLY A 79 -3.79 13.16 29.17
N PRO A 80 -2.74 13.71 29.81
CA PRO A 80 -1.68 12.91 30.40
C PRO A 80 -2.20 11.91 31.43
N ILE A 81 -1.67 10.68 31.39
CA ILE A 81 -2.07 9.58 32.29
C ILE A 81 -1.86 9.95 33.77
N TRP A 82 -0.88 10.80 34.08
CA TRP A 82 -0.61 11.25 35.44
C TRP A 82 -1.77 12.06 36.05
N HIS A 83 -2.68 12.62 35.25
CA HIS A 83 -3.88 13.30 35.75
C HIS A 83 -4.85 12.36 36.50
N ARG A 84 -4.82 11.04 36.23
CA ARG A 84 -5.65 10.07 36.97
C ARG A 84 -5.26 9.93 38.45
N TRP A 85 -4.08 10.42 38.83
CA TRP A 85 -3.57 10.34 40.21
C TRP A 85 -3.89 11.58 41.04
N LEU A 86 -4.53 12.59 40.44
CA LEU A 86 -4.96 13.80 41.15
C LEU A 86 -6.33 13.57 41.80
N PRO A 87 -6.46 13.67 43.14
CA PRO A 87 -7.70 13.35 43.85
C PRO A 87 -8.85 14.34 43.59
N PHE A 88 -8.60 15.44 42.86
CA PHE A 88 -9.56 16.53 42.67
C PHE A 88 -10.17 16.61 41.26
N LYS A 89 -9.79 15.71 40.33
CA LYS A 89 -10.41 15.68 39.00
C LYS A 89 -11.45 14.56 38.91
N PRO A 90 -12.76 14.88 38.86
CA PRO A 90 -13.75 13.88 38.49
C PRO A 90 -13.39 13.32 37.11
N GLY A 91 -13.58 12.01 36.93
CA GLY A 91 -13.41 11.38 35.63
C GLY A 91 -14.33 12.05 34.60
N ARG A 92 -13.82 12.26 33.38
CA ARG A 92 -14.66 12.72 32.27
C ARG A 92 -15.68 11.64 31.91
N ASP A 93 -16.83 12.08 31.43
CA ASP A 93 -17.84 11.16 30.92
C ASP A 93 -17.26 10.32 29.77
N PRO A 94 -17.39 8.98 29.80
CA PRO A 94 -16.83 8.12 28.77
C PRO A 94 -17.31 8.46 27.35
N SER A 95 -18.57 8.87 27.19
CA SER A 95 -19.14 9.18 25.88
C SER A 95 -18.58 10.48 25.30
N GLU A 96 -18.32 11.48 26.14
CA GLU A 96 -17.66 12.72 25.72
C GLU A 96 -16.21 12.48 25.28
N VAL A 97 -15.52 11.56 25.96
CA VAL A 97 -14.15 11.18 25.61
C VAL A 97 -14.13 10.47 24.26
N GLU A 98 -14.99 9.48 24.05
CA GLU A 98 -15.07 8.75 22.78
C GLU A 98 -15.42 9.68 21.61
N ALA A 99 -16.38 10.59 21.80
CA ALA A 99 -16.75 11.58 20.77
C ALA A 99 -15.58 12.54 20.44
N CYS A 100 -14.82 12.97 21.45
CA CYS A 100 -13.61 13.76 21.24
C CYS A 100 -12.57 12.96 20.45
N GLU A 101 -12.33 11.71 20.83
CA GLU A 101 -11.30 10.87 20.21
C GLU A 101 -11.60 10.58 18.75
N ALA A 102 -12.86 10.27 18.41
CA ALA A 102 -13.29 10.05 17.04
C ALA A 102 -13.05 11.31 16.18
N ARG A 103 -13.52 12.47 16.66
CA ARG A 103 -13.36 13.75 15.94
C ARG A 103 -11.88 14.11 15.71
N VAL A 104 -11.06 14.04 16.77
CA VAL A 104 -9.63 14.38 16.66
C VAL A 104 -8.89 13.38 15.76
N MET A 105 -9.25 12.10 15.80
CA MET A 105 -8.69 11.10 14.91
C MET A 105 -9.03 11.41 13.45
N GLU A 106 -10.31 11.66 13.14
CA GLU A 106 -10.76 11.97 11.77
C GLU A 106 -10.10 13.24 11.21
N GLU A 107 -10.04 14.31 11.99
CA GLU A 107 -9.35 15.55 11.61
C GLU A 107 -7.85 15.31 11.33
N CYS A 108 -7.20 14.50 12.18
CA CYS A 108 -5.79 14.14 12.01
C CYS A 108 -5.54 13.31 10.74
N VAL A 109 -6.39 12.31 10.46
CA VAL A 109 -6.26 11.50 9.23
C VAL A 109 -6.55 12.34 7.99
N ALA A 110 -7.56 13.22 8.03
CA ALA A 110 -7.85 14.14 6.94
C ALA A 110 -6.65 15.06 6.64
N GLY A 111 -5.95 15.53 7.67
CA GLY A 111 -4.71 16.31 7.51
C GLY A 111 -3.55 15.54 6.89
N ALA A 112 -3.53 14.20 7.01
CA ALA A 112 -2.48 13.36 6.46
C ALA A 112 -2.62 13.08 4.95
N HIS A 113 -3.83 13.23 4.38
CA HIS A 113 -4.11 12.90 2.97
C HIS A 113 -3.15 13.57 1.99
N GLY A 114 -3.00 14.90 2.04
CA GLY A 114 -2.14 15.63 1.12
C GLY A 114 -0.66 15.24 1.24
N SER A 115 -0.20 14.91 2.45
CA SER A 115 1.18 14.42 2.66
C SER A 115 1.38 13.02 2.08
N CYS A 116 0.38 12.14 2.22
CA CYS A 116 0.40 10.81 1.63
C CYS A 116 0.36 10.83 0.10
N GLU A 117 -0.44 11.71 -0.51
CA GLU A 117 -0.50 11.91 -1.95
C GLU A 117 0.84 12.43 -2.51
N SER A 118 1.43 13.43 -1.86
CA SER A 118 2.73 13.96 -2.26
C SER A 118 3.84 12.92 -2.14
N HIS A 119 3.84 12.13 -1.05
CA HIS A 119 4.79 11.04 -0.86
C HIS A 119 4.65 9.96 -1.93
N ALA A 120 3.41 9.56 -2.24
CA ALA A 120 3.11 8.56 -3.26
C ALA A 120 3.58 8.99 -4.65
N SER A 121 3.23 10.21 -5.07
CA SER A 121 3.65 10.75 -6.36
C SER A 121 5.18 10.81 -6.48
N GLY A 122 5.86 11.31 -5.43
CA GLY A 122 7.32 11.35 -5.40
C GLY A 122 7.95 9.96 -5.49
N LEU A 123 7.47 9.00 -4.69
CA LEU A 123 8.02 7.65 -4.65
C LEU A 123 7.81 6.90 -5.97
N CYS A 124 6.57 6.89 -6.47
CA CYS A 124 6.17 6.13 -7.65
C CYS A 124 6.74 6.74 -8.95
N ALA A 125 6.94 8.06 -9.03
CA ALA A 125 7.61 8.67 -10.18
C ALA A 125 9.12 8.39 -10.19
N HIS A 126 9.80 8.45 -9.03
CA HIS A 126 11.25 8.23 -8.95
C HIS A 126 11.66 6.79 -9.24
N SER A 127 10.81 5.80 -8.92
CA SER A 127 11.10 4.39 -9.20
C SER A 127 10.94 3.98 -10.67
N HIS A 128 10.38 4.86 -11.53
CA HIS A 128 10.04 4.54 -12.93
C HIS A 128 10.37 5.67 -13.93
N PRO A 129 11.65 5.96 -14.21
CA PRO A 129 12.04 6.97 -15.20
C PRO A 129 11.49 6.70 -16.61
N THR A 130 11.29 7.78 -17.37
CA THR A 130 10.54 7.88 -18.64
C THR A 130 11.16 7.17 -19.85
N HIS A 131 12.32 6.52 -19.69
CA HIS A 131 13.06 5.85 -20.77
C HIS A 131 13.31 4.36 -20.45
N MET A 132 12.27 3.63 -20.04
CA MET A 132 12.36 2.22 -19.61
C MET A 132 11.51 1.32 -20.50
N TRP A 133 11.95 1.18 -21.76
CA TRP A 133 11.30 0.36 -22.79
C TRP A 133 11.97 -1.00 -22.94
N LEU A 134 11.15 -2.02 -23.21
CA LEU A 134 11.61 -3.25 -23.83
C LEU A 134 11.80 -2.96 -25.31
N ASP A 135 13.05 -2.73 -25.71
CA ASP A 135 13.45 -2.82 -27.12
C ASP A 135 13.21 -4.25 -27.65
#